data_AF-A0A1F3A532-F1
#
_entry.id   AF-A0A1F3A532-F1
#
_cell.length_a   1.000
_cell.length_b   1.000
_cell.length_c   1.000
_cell.angle_alpha   90.00
_cell.angle_beta   90.00
_cell.angle_gamma   90.00
#
_symmetry.space_group_name_H-M   'P 1'
#
loop_
_entity.id
_entity.type
_entity.pdbx_description
1 polymer ?
#
loop_
_entity_poly.entity_id
_entity_poly.type
_entity_poly.pdbx_seq_one_letter_code
_entity_poly.pdbx_strand_id
1 'polypeptide(L)'
;MSYEPLPWLPWYWRDWRANRKVQRMTPAERGIYRELLDECWVEGSLPPDLPGLAEVARCSLDDITAAWPALEHCFAPRPGDGRLVNDKIVKVLMAQREAHERRVHAGRRGGLASGETRRERSNAPATTKQCSTTVEQQSRTETALHSGAAGPGGPPPRPNSPKRRAAGLEVPAYQPPPDPFANIIPEPPTPEQLAELAAVRAALRPTAKAAGEATT
;
A
#
# COMPACT_ATOMS: atom_id res chain seq x y z
N MET A 1 19.22 -4.67 8.86
CA MET A 1 17.99 -4.79 8.05
C MET A 1 17.84 -3.51 7.24
N SER A 2 17.88 -3.59 5.91
CA SER A 2 17.52 -2.45 5.06
C SER A 2 16.04 -2.11 5.28
N TYR A 3 15.76 -0.85 5.58
CA TYR A 3 14.41 -0.34 5.70
C TYR A 3 13.93 -0.02 4.29
N GLU A 4 13.26 -0.98 3.64
CA GLU A 4 12.56 -0.71 2.38
C GLU A 4 11.09 -0.39 2.70
N PRO A 5 10.70 0.89 2.74
CA PRO A 5 9.30 1.26 2.87
C PRO A 5 8.52 0.76 1.65
N LEU A 6 7.22 0.48 1.83
CA LEU A 6 6.38 0.14 0.68
C LEU A 6 6.35 1.33 -0.30
N PRO A 7 6.25 1.07 -1.62
CA PRO A 7 6.31 2.11 -2.66
C PRO A 7 5.07 3.04 -2.68
N TRP A 8 4.19 2.95 -1.68
CA TRP A 8 2.96 3.72 -1.57
C TRP A 8 2.69 4.10 -0.12
N LEU A 9 2.25 5.34 0.10
CA LEU A 9 1.83 5.86 1.41
C LEU A 9 0.29 5.99 1.41
N PRO A 10 -0.43 5.42 2.41
CA PRO A 10 -1.87 5.68 2.54
C PRO A 10 -2.13 7.15 2.89
N TRP A 11 -2.85 7.84 2.00
CA TRP A 11 -3.27 9.22 2.21
C TRP A 11 -4.78 9.34 2.41
N TYR A 12 -5.17 9.70 3.63
CA TYR A 12 -6.57 9.92 4.00
C TYR A 12 -6.89 11.41 4.03
N TRP A 13 -7.47 11.91 2.93
CA TRP A 13 -7.79 13.34 2.80
C TRP A 13 -8.73 13.86 3.89
N ARG A 14 -9.66 13.02 4.40
CA ARG A 14 -10.58 13.37 5.48
C ARG A 14 -9.82 13.65 6.78
N ASP A 15 -8.91 12.73 7.15
CA ASP A 15 -8.06 12.90 8.33
C ASP A 15 -7.23 14.17 8.24
N TRP A 16 -6.62 14.42 7.09
CA TRP A 16 -5.83 15.62 6.86
C TRP A 16 -6.66 16.90 7.01
N ARG A 17 -7.83 16.95 6.37
CA ARG A 17 -8.72 18.11 6.40
C ARG A 17 -9.40 18.32 7.76
N ALA A 18 -9.65 17.26 8.52
CA ALA A 18 -10.31 17.33 9.82
C ALA A 18 -9.33 17.62 10.97
N ASN A 19 -8.04 17.37 10.78
CA ASN A 19 -7.03 17.60 11.81
C ASN A 19 -6.91 19.09 12.16
N ARG A 20 -7.28 19.45 13.39
CA ARG A 20 -7.24 20.84 13.88
C ARG A 20 -5.83 21.45 13.87
N LYS A 21 -4.78 20.64 14.06
CA LYS A 21 -3.39 21.11 13.97
C LYS A 21 -3.08 21.60 12.55
N VAL A 22 -3.40 20.77 11.56
CA VAL A 22 -3.22 21.07 10.13
C VAL A 22 -4.09 22.24 9.67
N GLN A 23 -5.32 22.36 10.17
CA GLN A 23 -6.20 23.47 9.83
C GLN A 23 -5.66 24.83 10.27
N ARG A 24 -4.89 24.87 11.37
CA ARG A 24 -4.27 26.10 11.90
C ARG A 24 -2.99 26.48 11.17
N MET A 25 -2.42 25.56 10.39
CA MET A 25 -1.19 25.82 9.66
C MET A 25 -1.42 26.74 8.46
N THR A 26 -0.45 27.61 8.19
CA THR A 26 -0.40 28.39 6.94
C THR A 26 -0.16 27.47 5.72
N PRO A 27 -0.42 27.92 4.48
CA PRO A 27 -0.14 27.11 3.29
C PRO A 27 1.33 26.66 3.20
N ALA A 28 2.27 27.53 3.59
CA ALA A 28 3.70 27.22 3.61
C ALA A 28 4.02 26.15 4.65
N GLU A 29 3.55 26.31 5.90
CA GLU A 29 3.70 25.30 6.96
C GLU A 29 3.12 23.94 6.55
N ARG A 30 1.98 23.92 5.86
CA ARG A 30 1.39 22.66 5.36
C ARG A 30 2.27 21.99 4.30
N GLY A 31 2.90 22.77 3.43
CA GLY A 31 3.85 22.26 2.44
C GLY A 31 5.06 21.62 3.12
N ILE A 32 5.68 22.36 4.04
CA ILE A 32 6.82 21.87 4.84
C ILE A 32 6.44 20.62 5.63
N TYR A 33 5.32 20.66 6.36
CA TYR A 33 4.83 19.51 7.13
C TYR A 33 4.61 18.28 6.24
N ARG A 34 4.12 18.48 5.02
CA ARG A 34 3.89 17.39 4.09
C ARG A 34 5.19 16.72 3.67
N GLU A 35 6.21 17.50 3.34
CA GLU A 35 7.54 16.99 2.99
C GLU A 35 8.17 16.20 4.14
N LEU A 36 8.08 16.71 5.36
CA LEU A 36 8.58 16.02 6.54
C LEU A 36 7.83 14.69 6.82
N LEU A 37 6.52 14.63 6.54
CA LEU A 37 5.76 13.38 6.65
C LEU A 37 6.15 12.36 5.59
N ASP A 38 6.40 12.81 4.36
CA ASP A 38 6.83 11.94 3.27
C ASP A 38 8.24 11.39 3.55
N GLU A 39 9.15 12.19 4.10
CA GLU A 39 10.47 11.69 4.55
C GLU A 39 10.34 10.72 5.75
N CYS A 40 9.48 11.03 6.73
CA CYS A 40 9.17 10.09 7.81
C CYS A 40 8.66 8.74 7.28
N TRP A 41 7.99 8.72 6.13
CA TRP A 41 7.57 7.47 5.48
C TRP A 41 8.77 6.74 4.87
N VAL A 42 9.63 7.46 4.15
CA VAL A 42 10.76 6.90 3.39
C VAL A 42 11.90 6.42 4.30
N GLU A 43 12.34 7.26 5.23
CA GLU A 43 13.49 7.00 6.11
C GLU A 43 13.07 6.55 7.52
N GLY A 44 11.78 6.64 7.84
CA GLY A 44 11.26 6.30 9.17
C GLY A 44 11.57 7.34 10.26
N SER A 45 12.34 8.40 9.97
CA SER A 45 12.69 9.47 10.91
C SER A 45 13.37 10.66 10.27
N LEU A 46 13.35 11.80 10.96
CA LEU A 46 13.95 13.06 10.54
C LEU A 46 15.19 13.41 11.37
N PRO A 47 16.09 14.26 10.83
CA PRO A 47 17.13 14.92 11.63
C PRO A 47 16.53 15.71 12.81
N PRO A 48 17.25 15.83 13.95
CA PRO A 48 16.78 16.57 15.11
C PRO A 48 16.99 18.08 15.02
N ASP A 49 17.80 18.56 14.07
CA ASP A 49 18.21 19.95 13.93
C ASP A 49 17.53 20.66 12.75
N LEU A 50 17.37 21.99 12.87
CA LEU A 50 16.70 22.82 11.85
C LEU A 50 17.38 22.78 10.47
N PRO A 51 18.72 22.84 10.34
CA PRO A 51 19.38 22.70 9.05
C PRO A 51 19.03 21.38 8.34
N GLY A 52 19.11 20.24 9.04
CA GLY A 52 18.71 18.95 8.49
C GLY A 52 17.22 18.90 8.10
N LEU A 53 16.35 19.53 8.89
CA LEU A 53 14.93 19.65 8.55
C LEU A 53 14.69 20.52 7.32
N ALA A 54 15.46 21.61 7.13
CA ALA A 54 15.37 22.47 5.95
C ALA A 54 15.74 21.70 4.67
N GLU A 55 16.81 20.89 4.73
CA GLU A 55 17.26 20.03 3.63
C GLU A 55 16.17 19.04 3.24
N VAL A 56 15.60 18.32 4.22
CA VAL A 56 14.51 17.37 3.99
C VAL A 56 13.28 18.05 3.40
N ALA A 57 12.86 19.18 3.99
CA ALA A 57 11.68 19.91 3.56
C ALA A 57 11.89 20.70 2.24
N ARG A 58 13.13 20.71 1.72
CA ARG A 58 13.53 21.42 0.50
C ARG A 58 13.14 22.91 0.54
N CYS A 59 13.36 23.54 1.69
CA CYS A 59 13.07 24.94 1.93
C CYS A 59 14.28 25.66 2.51
N SER A 60 14.21 26.99 2.63
CA SER A 60 15.29 27.75 3.26
C SER A 60 15.32 27.52 4.77
N LEU A 61 16.48 27.76 5.40
CA LEU A 61 16.60 27.70 6.85
C LEU A 61 15.65 28.70 7.54
N ASP A 62 15.41 29.85 6.92
CA ASP A 62 14.49 30.87 7.45
C ASP A 62 13.03 30.38 7.42
N ASP A 63 12.62 29.72 6.33
CA ASP A 63 11.27 29.17 6.19
C ASP A 63 10.99 28.10 7.26
N ILE A 64 11.93 27.14 7.44
CA ILE A 64 11.74 26.10 8.46
C ILE A 64 11.78 26.71 9.85
N THR A 65 12.65 27.69 10.11
CA THR A 65 12.76 28.33 11.42
C THR A 65 11.46 29.06 11.79
N ALA A 66 10.84 29.73 10.82
CA ALA A 66 9.54 30.37 11.01
C ALA A 66 8.40 29.36 11.20
N ALA A 67 8.40 28.25 10.45
CA ALA A 67 7.36 27.23 10.50
C ALA A 67 7.47 26.30 11.72
N TRP A 68 8.67 26.03 12.21
CA TRP A 68 8.94 24.97 13.20
C TRP A 68 8.11 25.04 14.48
N PRO A 69 7.85 26.21 15.10
CA PRO A 69 6.99 26.29 16.28
C PRO A 69 5.57 25.74 16.05
N ALA A 70 5.06 25.83 14.81
CA ALA A 70 3.76 25.26 14.44
C ALA A 70 3.84 23.76 14.15
N LEU A 71 5.03 23.19 13.92
CA LEU A 71 5.23 21.81 13.48
C LEU A 71 5.80 20.90 14.58
N GLU A 72 6.61 21.41 15.50
CA GLU A 72 7.40 20.64 16.46
C GLU A 72 6.55 19.63 17.26
N HIS A 73 5.34 20.03 17.65
CA HIS A 73 4.41 19.23 18.43
C HIS A 73 3.72 18.09 17.62
N CYS A 74 4.02 17.98 16.33
CA CYS A 74 3.64 16.85 15.47
C CYS A 74 4.72 15.77 15.43
N PHE A 75 5.89 16.02 16.01
CA PHE A 75 7.02 15.10 16.01
C PHE A 75 7.50 14.83 17.44
N ALA A 76 7.88 13.60 17.71
CA ALA A 76 8.44 13.18 18.99
C ALA A 76 9.88 12.71 18.79
N PRO A 77 10.80 12.97 19.72
CA PRO A 77 12.13 12.40 19.67
C PRO A 77 12.07 10.89 19.90
N ARG A 78 12.72 10.13 19.03
CA ARG A 78 12.87 8.68 19.15
C ARG A 78 13.88 8.35 20.26
N PRO A 79 13.52 7.44 21.20
CA PRO A 79 14.47 6.98 22.20
C PRO A 79 15.71 6.35 21.57
N GLY A 80 16.89 6.73 22.05
CA GLY A 80 18.19 6.16 21.64
C GLY A 80 19.01 7.08 20.74
N ASP A 81 18.43 7.62 19.66
CA ASP A 81 19.17 8.43 18.68
C ASP A 81 18.70 9.89 18.59
N GLY A 82 17.59 10.24 19.26
CA GLY A 82 17.06 11.61 19.29
C GLY A 82 16.45 12.08 17.98
N ARG A 83 16.40 11.22 16.94
CA ARG A 83 15.79 11.55 15.65
C ARG A 83 14.30 11.76 15.81
N LEU A 84 13.71 12.65 15.01
CA LEU A 84 12.31 13.00 15.15
C LEU A 84 11.43 12.03 14.36
N VAL A 85 10.31 11.61 14.96
CA VAL A 85 9.35 10.70 14.33
C VAL A 85 7.93 11.22 14.47
N ASN A 86 7.08 10.91 13.50
CA ASN A 86 5.65 11.17 13.60
C ASN A 86 4.92 9.88 14.03
N ASP A 87 4.24 9.93 15.19
CA ASP A 87 3.56 8.76 15.77
C ASP A 87 2.55 8.10 14.82
N LYS A 88 1.85 8.88 14.00
CA LYS A 88 0.88 8.34 13.04
C LYS A 88 1.61 7.56 11.95
N ILE A 89 2.67 8.12 11.39
CA ILE A 89 3.47 7.45 10.36
C ILE A 89 4.10 6.16 10.91
N VAL A 90 4.67 6.19 12.12
CA VAL A 90 5.23 5.00 12.77
C VAL A 90 4.19 3.87 12.89
N LYS A 91 2.97 4.20 13.35
CA LYS A 91 1.89 3.20 13.45
C LYS A 91 1.51 2.60 12.10
N VAL A 92 1.42 3.44 11.06
CA VAL A 92 1.09 2.98 9.71
C VAL A 92 2.21 2.08 9.16
N LEU A 93 3.48 2.48 9.34
CA LEU A 93 4.63 1.70 8.92
C LEU A 93 4.67 0.32 9.59
N MET A 94 4.42 0.25 10.89
CA MET A 94 4.35 -1.01 11.63
C MET A 94 3.23 -1.92 11.10
N ALA A 95 2.02 -1.38 10.94
CA ALA A 95 0.89 -2.16 10.41
C ALA A 95 1.16 -2.66 8.97
N GLN A 96 1.80 -1.84 8.14
CA GLN A 96 2.15 -2.21 6.77
C GLN A 96 3.24 -3.27 6.69
N ARG A 97 4.27 -3.16 7.55
CA ARG A 97 5.30 -4.18 7.70
C ARG A 97 4.68 -5.51 8.06
N GLU A 98 3.85 -5.54 9.10
CA GLU A 98 3.20 -6.75 9.56
C GLU A 98 2.32 -7.37 8.45
N ALA A 99 1.53 -6.54 7.75
CA ALA A 99 0.71 -7.00 6.64
C ALA A 99 1.54 -7.53 5.46
N HIS A 100 2.69 -6.91 5.16
CA HIS A 100 3.62 -7.36 4.12
C HIS A 100 4.23 -8.71 4.49
N GLU A 101 4.74 -8.85 5.72
CA GLU A 101 5.30 -10.10 6.23
C GLU A 101 4.27 -11.23 6.18
N ARG A 102 3.04 -10.99 6.62
CA ARG A 102 1.94 -11.97 6.49
C ARG A 102 1.72 -12.41 5.04
N ARG A 103 1.74 -11.48 4.07
CA ARG A 103 1.59 -11.80 2.64
C ARG A 103 2.77 -12.61 2.10
N VAL A 104 4.00 -12.25 2.47
CA VAL A 104 5.21 -12.98 2.07
C VAL A 104 5.15 -14.42 2.59
N HIS A 105 4.81 -14.61 3.87
CA HIS A 105 4.66 -15.95 4.46
C HIS A 105 3.54 -16.76 3.79
N ALA A 106 2.37 -16.16 3.58
CA ALA A 106 1.26 -16.82 2.90
C ALA A 106 1.62 -17.21 1.46
N GLY A 107 2.25 -16.30 0.71
CA GLY A 107 2.70 -16.53 -0.66
C GLY A 107 3.75 -17.64 -0.74
N ARG A 108 4.71 -17.66 0.18
CA ARG A 108 5.71 -18.74 0.27
C ARG A 108 5.05 -20.10 0.52
N ARG A 109 4.13 -20.19 1.49
CA ARG A 109 3.40 -21.44 1.78
C ARG A 109 2.58 -21.91 0.57
N GLY A 110 1.83 -21.00 -0.05
CA GLY A 110 1.02 -21.32 -1.23
C GLY A 110 1.86 -21.75 -2.43
N GLY A 111 3.01 -21.11 -2.65
CA GLY A 111 3.94 -21.48 -3.71
C GLY A 111 4.56 -22.86 -3.50
N LEU A 112 4.96 -23.19 -2.27
CA LEU A 112 5.47 -24.53 -1.93
C LEU A 112 4.41 -25.61 -2.14
N ALA A 113 3.19 -25.42 -1.62
CA ALA A 113 2.09 -26.38 -1.78
C ALA A 113 1.70 -26.57 -3.25
N SER A 114 1.62 -25.49 -4.03
CA SER A 114 1.35 -25.58 -5.47
C SER A 114 2.50 -26.27 -6.23
N GLY A 115 3.74 -26.03 -5.83
CA GLY A 115 4.93 -26.67 -6.40
C GLY A 115 4.94 -28.18 -6.15
N GLU A 116 4.62 -28.60 -4.93
CA GLU A 116 4.47 -30.02 -4.55
C GLU A 116 3.36 -30.69 -5.34
N THR A 117 2.16 -30.11 -5.37
CA THR A 117 1.03 -30.63 -6.17
C THR A 117 1.38 -30.77 -7.66
N ARG A 118 2.16 -29.81 -8.21
CA ARG A 118 2.60 -29.88 -9.61
C ARG A 118 3.61 -31.01 -9.82
N ARG A 119 4.57 -31.19 -8.90
CA ARG A 119 5.54 -32.30 -8.95
C ARG A 119 4.84 -33.66 -8.87
N GLU A 120 3.85 -33.79 -7.99
CA GLU A 120 3.02 -34.99 -7.89
C GLU A 120 2.27 -35.30 -9.20
N ARG A 121 1.66 -34.30 -9.84
CA ARG A 121 1.01 -34.48 -11.15
C ARG A 121 2.00 -34.84 -12.27
N SER A 122 3.18 -34.25 -12.27
CA SER A 122 4.24 -34.57 -13.25
C SER A 122 4.81 -35.97 -13.08
N ASN A 123 4.75 -36.53 -11.86
CA ASN A 123 5.22 -37.87 -11.53
C ASN A 123 4.11 -38.93 -11.58
N ALA A 124 2.87 -38.56 -11.92
CA ALA A 124 1.77 -39.51 -12.07
C ALA A 124 1.94 -40.33 -13.37
N PRO A 125 1.74 -41.67 -13.35
CA PRO A 125 1.86 -42.50 -14.55
C PRO A 125 0.84 -42.05 -15.59
N ALA A 126 1.32 -41.69 -16.77
CA ALA A 126 0.52 -41.19 -17.88
C ALA A 126 -0.48 -42.27 -18.36
N THR A 127 -1.74 -42.18 -17.91
CA THR A 127 -2.85 -42.89 -18.57
C THR A 127 -3.35 -42.01 -19.72
N THR A 128 -2.68 -42.12 -20.86
CA THR A 128 -3.03 -41.42 -22.10
C THR A 128 -4.32 -42.02 -22.67
N LYS A 129 -5.48 -41.38 -22.43
CA LYS A 129 -6.66 -41.53 -23.31
C LYS A 129 -6.65 -40.36 -24.30
N GLN A 130 -5.98 -40.56 -25.44
CA GLN A 130 -6.13 -39.67 -26.58
C GLN A 130 -7.53 -39.86 -27.19
N CYS A 131 -8.37 -38.83 -27.15
CA CYS A 131 -9.50 -38.72 -28.07
C CYS A 131 -8.97 -38.25 -29.43
N SER A 132 -8.96 -39.13 -30.42
CA SER A 132 -8.72 -38.77 -31.81
C SER A 132 -9.96 -38.08 -32.37
N THR A 133 -9.89 -36.77 -32.60
CA THR A 133 -10.87 -36.06 -33.42
C THR A 133 -10.35 -36.04 -34.84
N THR A 134 -10.93 -36.89 -35.70
CA THR A 134 -10.67 -36.91 -37.15
C THR A 134 -11.19 -35.62 -37.78
N VAL A 135 -10.30 -34.81 -38.34
CA VAL A 135 -10.66 -33.66 -39.19
C VAL A 135 -10.62 -34.14 -40.64
N GLU A 136 -11.78 -34.30 -41.27
CA GLU A 136 -11.85 -34.53 -42.71
C GLU A 136 -11.49 -33.26 -43.47
N GLN A 137 -10.47 -33.37 -44.31
CA GLN A 137 -9.94 -32.29 -45.13
C GLN A 137 -10.47 -32.49 -46.55
N GLN A 138 -11.56 -31.80 -46.92
CA GLN A 138 -12.02 -31.76 -48.30
C GLN A 138 -11.29 -30.67 -49.07
N SER A 139 -10.44 -31.13 -49.97
CA SER A 139 -9.74 -30.37 -51.01
C SER A 139 -10.72 -29.85 -52.06
N ARG A 140 -10.52 -28.61 -52.50
CA ARG A 140 -11.02 -28.14 -53.80
C ARG A 140 -9.92 -27.36 -54.49
N THR A 141 -9.39 -27.98 -55.54
CA THR A 141 -8.42 -27.43 -56.49
C THR A 141 -9.12 -26.61 -57.57
N GLU A 142 -8.27 -25.82 -58.24
CA GLU A 142 -8.43 -25.11 -59.52
C GLU A 142 -9.07 -23.71 -59.49
N THR A 143 -8.71 -22.73 -60.33
CA THR A 143 -7.56 -22.37 -61.19
C THR A 143 -8.01 -21.03 -61.81
N ALA A 144 -7.17 -19.98 -61.83
CA ALA A 144 -7.02 -19.05 -62.98
C ALA A 144 -6.18 -17.80 -62.61
N LEU A 145 -5.25 -17.49 -63.52
CA LEU A 145 -4.34 -16.36 -63.52
C LEU A 145 -5.00 -15.09 -64.11
N HIS A 146 -4.72 -13.97 -63.44
CA HIS A 146 -4.45 -12.59 -63.92
C HIS A 146 -4.93 -12.12 -65.31
N SER A 147 -5.65 -10.98 -65.34
CA SER A 147 -5.18 -9.75 -66.01
C SER A 147 -6.02 -8.50 -65.66
N GLY A 148 -5.37 -7.34 -65.47
CA GLY A 148 -5.93 -6.04 -65.90
C GLY A 148 -6.44 -5.02 -64.86
N ALA A 149 -5.50 -4.26 -64.28
CA ALA A 149 -5.46 -2.78 -64.13
C ALA A 149 -6.60 -1.92 -63.48
N ALA A 150 -6.12 -1.03 -62.59
CA ALA A 150 -6.46 0.40 -62.36
C ALA A 150 -7.46 0.80 -61.24
N GLY A 151 -6.96 1.56 -60.25
CA GLY A 151 -7.76 2.49 -59.40
C GLY A 151 -7.39 2.50 -57.91
N PRO A 152 -7.19 3.68 -57.26
CA PRO A 152 -6.43 3.79 -56.00
C PRO A 152 -7.25 3.51 -54.74
N GLY A 153 -6.53 3.09 -53.69
CA GLY A 153 -7.09 2.55 -52.45
C GLY A 153 -7.83 3.55 -51.55
N GLY A 154 -8.94 3.07 -51.00
CA GLY A 154 -9.49 3.48 -49.72
C GLY A 154 -9.67 2.23 -48.84
N PRO A 155 -9.39 2.28 -47.52
CA PRO A 155 -9.59 1.13 -46.64
C PRO A 155 -11.08 0.79 -46.49
N PRO A 156 -11.45 -0.50 -46.26
CA PRO A 156 -12.84 -0.94 -46.17
C PRO A 156 -13.55 -0.35 -44.94
N PRO A 157 -14.90 -0.21 -44.98
CA PRO A 157 -15.66 0.35 -43.87
C PRO A 157 -15.62 -0.59 -42.65
N ARG A 158 -15.48 -0.01 -41.45
CA ARG A 158 -15.56 -0.74 -40.18
C ARG A 158 -16.99 -1.24 -39.95
N PRO A 159 -17.18 -2.44 -39.38
CA PRO A 159 -18.51 -2.93 -39.02
C PRO A 159 -19.12 -2.09 -37.88
N ASN A 160 -20.43 -1.88 -38.00
CA ASN A 160 -21.29 -1.03 -37.16
C ASN A 160 -21.05 -1.17 -35.65
N SER A 161 -20.90 -0.03 -34.97
CA SER A 161 -21.05 0.10 -33.53
C SER A 161 -22.55 0.04 -33.14
N PRO A 162 -22.93 -0.66 -32.06
CA PRO A 162 -24.32 -0.75 -31.65
C PRO A 162 -24.81 0.60 -31.08
N LYS A 163 -25.99 1.02 -31.55
CA LYS A 163 -26.69 2.27 -31.18
C LYS A 163 -26.90 2.34 -29.66
N ARG A 164 -26.33 3.37 -29.04
CA ARG A 164 -26.55 3.71 -27.62
C ARG A 164 -27.96 4.28 -27.46
N ARG A 165 -28.89 3.53 -26.86
CA ARG A 165 -30.18 4.08 -26.40
C ARG A 165 -29.90 5.06 -25.25
N ALA A 166 -30.45 6.27 -25.36
CA ALA A 166 -30.48 7.24 -24.28
C ALA A 166 -31.45 6.74 -23.19
N ALA A 167 -30.91 6.38 -22.03
CA ALA A 167 -31.66 6.21 -20.79
C ALA A 167 -30.99 7.12 -19.74
N GLY A 168 -31.80 7.83 -18.97
CA GLY A 168 -31.39 8.89 -18.05
C GLY A 168 -30.26 8.45 -17.10
N LEU A 169 -29.29 9.34 -16.92
CA LEU A 169 -28.19 9.15 -15.99
C LEU A 169 -28.69 9.44 -14.56
N GLU A 170 -29.26 8.45 -13.89
CA GLU A 170 -29.20 8.43 -12.43
C GLU A 170 -27.80 7.94 -12.05
N VAL A 171 -27.02 8.83 -11.44
CA VAL A 171 -25.68 8.49 -10.94
C VAL A 171 -25.89 7.63 -9.69
N PRO A 172 -25.45 6.36 -9.66
CA PRO A 172 -25.62 5.52 -8.48
C PRO A 172 -24.86 6.14 -7.31
N ALA A 173 -25.48 6.17 -6.13
CA ALA A 173 -24.80 6.58 -4.91
C ALA A 173 -23.52 5.74 -4.74
N TYR A 174 -22.39 6.41 -4.51
CA TYR A 174 -21.09 5.76 -4.32
C TYR A 174 -21.18 4.73 -3.20
N GLN A 175 -21.15 3.45 -3.57
CA GLN A 175 -20.90 2.36 -2.64
C GLN A 175 -19.38 2.18 -2.57
N PRO A 176 -18.75 2.45 -1.41
CA PRO A 176 -17.34 2.14 -1.25
C PRO A 176 -17.11 0.64 -1.51
N PRO A 177 -15.97 0.27 -2.11
CA PRO A 177 -15.64 -1.14 -2.31
C PRO A 177 -15.72 -1.86 -0.96
N PRO A 178 -16.27 -3.09 -0.90
CA PRO A 178 -16.33 -3.84 0.34
C PRO A 178 -14.93 -3.95 0.93
N ASP A 179 -14.79 -3.63 2.21
CA ASP A 179 -13.53 -3.74 2.92
C ASP A 179 -13.03 -5.19 2.76
N PRO A 180 -11.87 -5.42 2.10
CA PRO A 180 -11.34 -6.77 1.89
C PRO A 180 -11.03 -7.50 3.20
N PHE A 181 -11.11 -6.81 4.34
CA PHE A 181 -10.89 -7.35 5.67
C PHE A 181 -12.17 -7.57 6.50
N ALA A 182 -13.37 -7.25 5.97
CA ALA A 182 -14.63 -7.34 6.72
C ALA A 182 -14.97 -8.76 7.23
N ASN A 183 -14.44 -9.80 6.58
CA ASN A 183 -14.71 -11.20 6.91
C ASN A 183 -13.49 -11.95 7.50
N ILE A 184 -12.40 -11.27 7.81
CA ILE A 184 -11.27 -11.90 8.52
C ILE A 184 -11.58 -11.86 10.01
N ILE A 185 -12.26 -12.90 10.49
CA ILE A 185 -12.39 -13.15 11.93
C ILE A 185 -10.95 -13.32 12.46
N PRO A 186 -10.47 -12.45 13.36
CA PRO A 186 -9.13 -12.62 13.93
C PRO A 186 -9.13 -13.94 14.72
N GLU A 187 -8.22 -14.85 14.37
CA GLU A 187 -8.00 -16.00 15.23
C GLU A 187 -7.53 -15.52 16.61
N PRO A 188 -8.05 -16.11 17.70
CA PRO A 188 -7.69 -15.70 19.04
C PRO A 188 -6.17 -15.82 19.22
N PRO A 189 -5.52 -14.84 19.87
CA PRO A 189 -4.07 -14.81 20.02
C PRO A 189 -3.57 -16.08 20.70
N THR A 190 -2.44 -16.61 20.23
CA THR A 190 -1.85 -17.81 20.83
C THR A 190 -1.45 -17.54 22.29
N PRO A 191 -1.36 -18.57 23.16
CA PRO A 191 -0.97 -18.39 24.56
C PRO A 191 0.38 -17.68 24.73
N GLU A 192 1.30 -17.86 23.78
CA GLU A 192 2.61 -17.19 23.74
C GLU A 192 2.46 -15.69 23.45
N GLN A 193 1.60 -15.32 22.49
CA GLN A 193 1.31 -13.91 22.18
C GLN A 193 0.61 -13.21 23.34
N LEU A 194 -0.26 -13.92 24.07
CA LEU A 194 -0.88 -13.41 25.30
C LEU A 194 0.14 -13.19 26.43
N ALA A 195 1.12 -14.10 26.57
CA ALA A 195 2.19 -13.96 27.55
C ALA A 195 3.10 -12.77 27.22
N GLU A 196 3.42 -12.57 25.94
CA GLU A 196 4.22 -11.44 25.46
C GLU A 196 3.49 -10.10 25.67
N LEU A 197 2.19 -10.05 25.35
CA LEU A 197 1.36 -8.85 25.60
C LEU A 197 1.19 -8.55 27.10
N ALA A 198 1.13 -9.58 27.94
CA ALA A 198 1.10 -9.43 29.39
C ALA A 198 2.43 -8.88 29.93
N ALA A 199 3.57 -9.36 29.41
CA ALA A 199 4.89 -8.85 29.77
C ALA A 199 5.08 -7.39 29.38
N VAL A 200 4.67 -7.01 28.16
CA VAL A 200 4.73 -5.62 27.69
C VAL A 200 3.82 -4.70 28.53
N ARG A 201 2.61 -5.16 28.89
CA ARG A 201 1.72 -4.41 29.80
C ARG A 201 2.27 -4.28 31.22
N ALA A 202 2.99 -5.29 31.72
CA ALA A 202 3.65 -5.23 33.01
C ALA A 202 4.80 -4.21 33.01
N ALA A 203 5.57 -4.13 31.92
CA ALA A 203 6.67 -3.18 31.75
C ALA A 203 6.19 -1.72 31.60
N LEU A 204 4.98 -1.51 31.08
CA LEU A 204 4.37 -0.18 30.90
C LEU A 204 3.59 0.31 32.13
N ARG A 205 3.57 -0.43 33.24
CA ARG A 205 2.92 0.04 34.47
C ARG A 205 3.79 1.13 35.11
N PRO A 206 3.31 2.37 35.27
CA PRO A 206 4.06 3.41 35.96
C PRO A 206 4.25 2.99 37.43
N THR A 207 5.49 3.05 37.91
CA THR A 207 5.86 2.84 39.31
C THR A 207 5.35 4.02 40.16
N ALA A 208 4.07 4.00 40.49
CA ALA A 208 3.53 4.89 41.51
C ALA A 208 3.95 4.38 42.90
N LYS A 209 5.12 4.84 43.42
CA LYS A 209 5.36 5.10 44.87
C LYS A 209 6.76 5.66 45.14
N ALA A 210 6.87 6.97 45.31
CA ALA A 210 7.79 7.63 46.26
C ALA A 210 7.44 9.14 46.35
N ALA A 211 6.24 9.44 46.81
CA ALA A 211 5.91 10.76 47.39
C ALA A 211 5.51 10.50 48.83
N GLY A 212 6.38 10.88 49.76
CA GLY A 212 6.16 10.76 51.20
C GLY A 212 7.45 10.98 51.96
N GLU A 213 7.45 12.00 52.81
CA GLU A 213 8.39 12.27 53.91
C GLU A 213 9.67 13.07 53.58
N ALA A 214 9.51 14.40 53.62
CA ALA A 214 10.47 15.29 54.28
C ALA A 214 9.73 16.57 54.74
N THR A 215 9.05 16.47 55.87
CA THR A 215 8.68 17.63 56.70
C THR A 215 8.93 17.21 58.14
N THR A 216 10.07 17.64 58.68
CA THR A 216 10.27 18.17 60.04
C THR A 216 11.68 18.73 60.08
#